data_AF-A0AA97PJK1-F1
#
_entry.id   AF-A0AA97PJK1-F1
#
_cell.length_a   1.000
_cell.length_b   1.000
_cell.length_c   1.000
_cell.angle_alpha   90.00
_cell.angle_beta   90.00
_cell.angle_gamma   90.00
#
_symmetry.space_group_name_H-M   'P 1'
#
loop_
_entity.id
_entity.type
_entity.pdbx_description
1 polymer ?
#
loop_
_entity_poly.entity_id
_entity_poly.type
_entity_poly.pdbx_seq_one_letter_code
_entity_poly.pdbx_strand_id
1 'polypeptide(L)'
;MRCNVWGSRGVGGKCPVPAGGIVTIEMHAQPGDRSCNNEAIGGAHYGPVMVYLSKVSNAATADGSSPWFKVFEDGWTSAGSVGDNDQWGVKDLNKCCGKMDVPIPASLAPGDYLLRAEVIALHTAGSSGGAQMYMTCYQITVSGSGTWQPSSAEQVSFPGAYRPADPGILFNIHAAVGNYVVPGPKVASVGTTKKAGSGCSSGCASTCKPGSGTKGSVIPATPAAGGGAAGGGAGACAQRQYEQCGGGSWTGCTTCQEGTTCRDVSNGFYSQCV
;
A
#
# COMPACT_ATOMS: atom_id res chain seq x y z
N MET A 1 -1.24 9.06 2.69
CA MET A 1 -1.07 8.67 1.26
C MET A 1 0.04 7.65 1.03
N ARG A 2 1.21 7.74 1.69
CA ARG A 2 2.32 6.77 1.51
C ARG A 2 1.95 5.36 1.97
N CYS A 3 1.90 5.15 3.28
CA CYS A 3 1.80 3.84 3.91
C CYS A 3 0.60 3.72 4.88
N ASN A 4 -0.47 4.47 4.60
CA ASN A 4 -1.60 4.69 5.51
C ASN A 4 -1.22 5.47 6.79
N VAL A 5 -2.19 5.68 7.67
CA VAL A 5 -1.98 6.27 9.01
C VAL A 5 -1.03 5.37 9.80
N TRP A 6 -0.08 5.97 10.54
CA TRP A 6 0.99 5.29 11.26
C TRP A 6 2.02 4.53 10.40
N GLY A 7 1.88 4.56 9.08
CA GLY A 7 2.78 3.84 8.17
C GLY A 7 4.21 4.39 8.06
N SER A 8 4.51 5.51 8.71
CA SER A 8 5.88 6.04 8.85
C SER A 8 6.69 5.32 9.95
N ARG A 9 6.04 4.49 10.76
CA ARG A 9 6.67 3.74 11.85
C ARG A 9 6.88 2.30 11.43
N GLY A 10 8.14 1.88 11.40
CA GLY A 10 8.48 0.49 11.13
C GLY A 10 8.12 -0.48 12.26
N VAL A 11 8.07 -1.76 11.91
CA VAL A 11 7.86 -2.89 12.83
C VAL A 11 9.14 -3.71 12.97
N GLY A 12 9.23 -4.56 14.01
CA GLY A 12 10.47 -5.24 14.39
C GLY A 12 11.04 -6.29 13.42
N GLY A 13 10.43 -6.48 12.25
CA GLY A 13 10.79 -7.55 11.33
C GLY A 13 10.75 -7.14 9.86
N LYS A 14 11.74 -7.61 9.08
CA LYS A 14 11.73 -7.51 7.63
C LYS A 14 11.49 -8.88 7.02
N CYS A 15 10.65 -8.94 5.99
CA CYS A 15 10.37 -10.17 5.25
C CYS A 15 11.49 -10.41 4.22
N PRO A 16 12.25 -11.53 4.29
CA PRO A 16 13.21 -11.86 3.25
C PRO A 16 12.49 -12.29 1.97
N VAL A 17 12.92 -11.75 0.83
CA VAL A 17 12.28 -12.00 -0.46
C VAL A 17 13.36 -12.23 -1.52
N PRO A 18 13.46 -13.41 -2.16
CA PRO A 18 14.38 -13.57 -3.27
C PRO A 18 13.88 -12.80 -4.49
N ALA A 19 14.77 -12.06 -5.16
CA ALA A 19 14.51 -11.56 -6.50
C ALA A 19 14.15 -12.73 -7.43
N GLY A 20 13.13 -12.55 -8.27
CA GLY A 20 12.55 -13.61 -9.10
C GLY A 20 11.52 -14.47 -8.38
N GLY A 21 11.35 -14.29 -7.06
CA GLY A 21 10.30 -14.93 -6.28
C GLY A 21 8.94 -14.24 -6.42
N ILE A 22 7.96 -14.77 -5.71
CA ILE A 22 6.61 -14.20 -5.62
C ILE A 22 6.38 -13.74 -4.17
N VAL A 23 5.87 -12.52 -4.02
CA VAL A 23 5.27 -12.06 -2.77
C VAL A 23 3.76 -12.13 -2.94
N THR A 24 3.08 -12.80 -2.03
CA THR A 24 1.61 -12.82 -2.00
C THR A 24 1.13 -11.75 -1.04
N ILE A 25 0.43 -10.75 -1.57
CA ILE A 25 -0.28 -9.77 -0.77
C ILE A 25 -1.59 -10.40 -0.32
N GLU A 26 -1.88 -10.30 0.99
CA GLU A 26 -3.13 -10.76 1.58
C GLU A 26 -3.85 -9.56 2.21
N MET A 27 -5.03 -9.23 1.70
CA MET A 27 -5.92 -8.16 2.17
C MET A 27 -7.25 -8.76 2.59
N HIS A 28 -7.84 -8.23 3.67
CA HIS A 28 -9.16 -8.63 4.17
C HIS A 28 -9.91 -7.42 4.71
N ALA A 29 -11.23 -7.52 4.80
CA ALA A 29 -12.10 -6.40 5.16
C ALA A 29 -11.85 -5.90 6.59
N GLN A 30 -11.45 -6.79 7.50
CA GLN A 30 -11.25 -6.47 8.91
C GLN A 30 -9.90 -7.00 9.43
N PRO A 31 -9.27 -6.31 10.40
CA PRO A 31 -8.10 -6.83 11.08
C PRO A 31 -8.37 -8.21 11.71
N GLY A 32 -7.55 -9.19 11.37
CA GLY A 32 -7.67 -10.56 11.88
C GLY A 32 -8.71 -11.42 11.16
N ASP A 33 -9.57 -10.85 10.31
CA ASP A 33 -10.38 -11.65 9.39
C ASP A 33 -9.49 -12.19 8.27
N ARG A 34 -9.68 -13.47 7.98
CA ARG A 34 -8.99 -14.22 6.93
C ARG A 34 -9.93 -15.21 6.22
N SER A 35 -11.23 -15.06 6.41
CA SER A 35 -12.24 -15.97 5.87
C SER A 35 -12.43 -15.75 4.38
N CYS A 36 -12.36 -16.82 3.58
CA CYS A 36 -12.69 -16.76 2.15
C CYS A 36 -14.18 -16.57 1.87
N ASN A 37 -15.04 -16.66 2.90
CA ASN A 37 -16.47 -16.40 2.76
C ASN A 37 -16.79 -14.90 2.76
N ASN A 38 -15.83 -14.08 3.19
CA ASN A 38 -15.95 -12.64 3.20
C ASN A 38 -15.16 -12.07 2.03
N GLU A 39 -15.72 -11.06 1.37
CA GLU A 39 -14.96 -10.30 0.39
C GLU A 39 -13.79 -9.60 1.08
N ALA A 40 -12.62 -9.62 0.45
CA ALA A 40 -11.46 -8.91 0.96
C ALA A 40 -11.69 -7.40 0.94
N ILE A 41 -12.25 -6.92 -0.18
CA ILE A 41 -12.71 -5.54 -0.36
C ILE A 41 -14.12 -5.64 -0.95
N GLY A 42 -15.13 -5.61 -0.09
CA GLY A 42 -16.51 -5.89 -0.45
C GLY A 42 -17.37 -4.68 -0.77
N GLY A 43 -18.66 -4.91 -1.03
CA GLY A 43 -19.63 -3.83 -1.20
C GLY A 43 -19.41 -3.01 -2.48
N ALA A 44 -19.16 -3.69 -3.60
CA ALA A 44 -18.94 -3.09 -4.91
C ALA A 44 -17.77 -2.08 -4.97
N HIS A 45 -16.77 -2.22 -4.09
CA HIS A 45 -15.56 -1.40 -4.08
C HIS A 45 -14.60 -1.77 -5.23
N TYR A 46 -15.12 -1.77 -6.46
CA TYR A 46 -14.39 -2.14 -7.65
C TYR A 46 -13.35 -1.09 -8.04
N GLY A 47 -12.24 -1.57 -8.57
CA GLY A 47 -11.11 -0.75 -8.99
C GLY A 47 -9.81 -1.54 -9.08
N PRO A 48 -8.68 -0.86 -9.33
CA PRO A 48 -7.40 -1.52 -9.53
C PRO A 48 -6.77 -1.98 -8.20
N VAL A 49 -5.89 -2.98 -8.33
CA VAL A 49 -4.90 -3.38 -7.31
C VAL A 49 -3.52 -3.02 -7.83
N MET A 50 -2.68 -2.37 -7.04
CA MET A 50 -1.33 -1.96 -7.44
C MET A 50 -0.32 -2.29 -6.36
N VAL A 51 0.91 -2.58 -6.79
CA VAL A 51 2.05 -2.70 -5.87
C VAL A 51 3.22 -1.86 -6.36
N TYR A 52 3.79 -1.11 -5.42
CA TYR A 52 4.97 -0.27 -5.61
C TYR A 52 6.10 -0.74 -4.71
N LEU A 53 7.33 -0.51 -5.16
CA LEU A 53 8.53 -0.68 -4.37
C LEU A 53 9.23 0.67 -4.21
N SER A 54 9.87 0.87 -3.06
CA SER A 54 10.78 1.99 -2.82
C SER A 54 12.07 1.44 -2.22
N LYS A 55 13.21 1.65 -2.90
CA LYS A 55 14.52 1.27 -2.39
C LYS A 55 14.88 2.19 -1.24
N VAL A 56 15.27 1.63 -0.11
CA VAL A 56 15.63 2.38 1.09
C VAL A 56 16.95 1.86 1.68
N SER A 57 17.58 2.66 2.55
CA SER A 57 18.76 2.23 3.29
C SER A 57 18.40 1.20 4.37
N ASN A 58 17.26 1.40 5.05
CA ASN A 58 16.74 0.49 6.05
C ASN A 58 15.19 0.50 6.03
N ALA A 59 14.58 -0.63 5.70
CA ALA A 59 13.12 -0.75 5.61
C ALA A 59 12.41 -0.66 6.96
N ALA A 60 13.13 -0.82 8.07
CA ALA A 60 12.57 -0.70 9.41
C ALA A 60 12.49 0.74 9.93
N THR A 61 13.15 1.69 9.26
CA THR A 61 13.17 3.10 9.67
C THR A 61 12.73 4.05 8.56
N ALA A 62 12.49 3.55 7.36
CA ALA A 62 12.02 4.35 6.25
C ALA A 62 10.55 4.77 6.47
N ASP A 63 10.26 6.05 6.21
CA ASP A 63 8.94 6.67 6.38
C ASP A 63 8.12 6.71 5.05
N GLY A 64 8.68 6.10 4.00
CA GLY A 64 8.13 6.12 2.65
C GLY A 64 8.34 7.43 1.86
N SER A 65 9.22 8.33 2.30
CA SER A 65 9.55 9.55 1.54
C SER A 65 10.42 9.31 0.32
N SER A 66 11.13 8.18 0.29
CA SER A 66 11.95 7.77 -0.84
C SER A 66 11.11 7.56 -2.10
N PRO A 67 11.67 7.75 -3.32
CA PRO A 67 10.94 7.55 -4.56
C PRO A 67 10.37 6.13 -4.69
N TRP A 68 9.20 6.04 -5.33
CA TRP A 68 8.47 4.81 -5.57
C TRP A 68 8.43 4.49 -7.06
N PHE A 69 8.44 3.21 -7.41
CA PHE A 69 8.16 2.74 -8.77
C PHE A 69 7.12 1.63 -8.71
N LYS A 70 6.24 1.57 -9.70
CA LYS A 70 5.20 0.55 -9.78
C LYS A 70 5.81 -0.75 -10.29
N VAL A 71 5.69 -1.84 -9.53
CA VAL A 71 6.20 -3.17 -9.93
C VAL A 71 5.09 -4.08 -10.43
N PHE A 72 3.84 -3.80 -10.03
CA PHE A 72 2.68 -4.60 -10.42
C PHE A 72 1.41 -3.77 -10.47
N GLU A 73 0.53 -4.09 -11.41
CA GLU A 73 -0.87 -3.67 -11.36
C GLU A 73 -1.81 -4.73 -11.93
N ASP A 74 -3.02 -4.77 -11.38
CA ASP A 74 -4.18 -5.45 -11.92
C ASP A 74 -5.31 -4.41 -12.05
N GLY A 75 -5.58 -4.00 -13.29
CA GLY A 75 -6.40 -2.84 -13.60
C GLY A 75 -7.86 -3.19 -13.89
N TRP A 76 -8.21 -3.07 -15.16
CA TRP A 76 -9.57 -3.21 -15.67
C TRP A 76 -9.58 -4.01 -16.98
N THR A 77 -10.67 -4.72 -17.24
CA THR A 77 -10.98 -5.28 -18.56
C THR A 77 -12.49 -5.26 -18.76
N SER A 78 -12.95 -4.77 -19.91
CA SER A 78 -14.38 -4.73 -20.22
C SER A 78 -15.02 -6.13 -20.18
N ALA A 79 -16.23 -6.19 -19.63
CA ALA A 79 -17.18 -7.30 -19.76
C ALA A 79 -18.37 -6.93 -20.68
N GLY A 80 -18.28 -5.80 -21.39
CA GLY A 80 -19.25 -5.40 -22.42
C GLY A 80 -20.50 -4.67 -21.90
N SER A 81 -20.49 -4.12 -20.68
CA SER A 81 -21.62 -3.36 -20.14
C SER A 81 -21.17 -2.09 -19.41
N VAL A 82 -21.75 -1.76 -18.25
CA VAL A 82 -21.29 -0.66 -17.38
C VAL A 82 -20.07 -1.09 -16.57
N GLY A 83 -19.23 -0.14 -16.19
CA GLY A 83 -17.99 -0.39 -15.45
C GLY A 83 -18.16 -1.19 -14.16
N ASP A 84 -19.30 -1.09 -13.47
CA ASP A 84 -19.62 -1.93 -12.30
C ASP A 84 -19.53 -3.44 -12.59
N ASN A 85 -19.91 -3.84 -13.81
CA ASN A 85 -19.97 -5.23 -14.23
C ASN A 85 -18.68 -5.70 -14.92
N ASP A 86 -17.79 -4.79 -15.27
CA ASP A 86 -16.51 -5.11 -15.87
C ASP A 86 -15.57 -5.84 -14.89
N GLN A 87 -14.49 -6.40 -15.42
CA GLN A 87 -13.47 -7.04 -14.59
C GLN A 87 -12.53 -6.00 -14.00
N TRP A 88 -12.20 -6.18 -12.72
CA TRP A 88 -11.34 -5.29 -11.95
C TRP A 88 -10.37 -6.10 -11.10
N GLY A 89 -9.20 -5.54 -10.78
CA GLY A 89 -8.24 -6.18 -9.87
C GLY A 89 -8.85 -6.58 -8.53
N VAL A 90 -9.78 -5.77 -7.99
CA VAL A 90 -10.52 -6.13 -6.75
C VAL A 90 -11.38 -7.38 -6.93
N LYS A 91 -11.95 -7.63 -8.12
CA LYS A 91 -12.72 -8.87 -8.37
C LYS A 91 -11.81 -10.09 -8.35
N ASP A 92 -10.61 -9.97 -8.92
CA ASP A 92 -9.59 -11.03 -8.83
C ASP A 92 -9.14 -11.23 -7.38
N LEU A 93 -8.89 -10.15 -6.63
CA LEU A 93 -8.53 -10.21 -5.21
C LEU A 93 -9.59 -10.94 -4.37
N ASN A 94 -10.88 -10.58 -4.52
CA ASN A 94 -11.99 -11.22 -3.82
C ASN A 94 -12.13 -12.69 -4.22
N LYS A 95 -12.08 -12.99 -5.53
CA LYS A 95 -12.13 -14.37 -6.05
C LYS A 95 -11.00 -15.25 -5.50
N CYS A 96 -9.89 -14.62 -5.13
CA CYS A 96 -8.69 -15.26 -4.61
C CYS A 96 -8.57 -15.20 -3.09
N CYS A 97 -9.70 -15.01 -2.39
CA CYS A 97 -9.74 -14.97 -0.93
C CYS A 97 -8.76 -13.94 -0.36
N GLY A 98 -8.76 -12.74 -0.95
CA GLY A 98 -7.91 -11.64 -0.54
C GLY A 98 -6.45 -11.74 -0.93
N LYS A 99 -6.07 -12.73 -1.76
CA LYS A 99 -4.68 -12.96 -2.14
C LYS A 99 -4.38 -12.45 -3.55
N MET A 100 -3.26 -11.75 -3.69
CA MET A 100 -2.69 -11.32 -4.96
C MET A 100 -1.22 -11.70 -5.04
N ASP A 101 -0.86 -12.58 -5.97
CA ASP A 101 0.52 -12.96 -6.22
C ASP A 101 1.23 -11.89 -7.06
N VAL A 102 2.33 -11.38 -6.52
CA VAL A 102 3.12 -10.30 -7.10
C VAL A 102 4.53 -10.81 -7.37
N PRO A 103 4.91 -11.02 -8.64
CA PRO A 103 6.28 -11.36 -9.00
C PRO A 103 7.24 -10.23 -8.64
N ILE A 104 8.33 -10.57 -7.96
CA ILE A 104 9.44 -9.66 -7.70
C ILE A 104 10.47 -9.85 -8.82
N PRO A 105 10.87 -8.80 -9.55
CA PRO A 105 11.72 -8.97 -10.72
C PRO A 105 13.06 -9.64 -10.39
N ALA A 106 13.46 -10.64 -11.17
CA ALA A 106 14.74 -11.35 -10.96
C ALA A 106 15.97 -10.43 -11.14
N SER A 107 15.85 -9.40 -11.96
CA SER A 107 16.90 -8.41 -12.21
C SER A 107 16.96 -7.31 -11.15
N LEU A 108 16.00 -7.23 -10.23
CA LEU A 108 15.94 -6.18 -9.21
C LEU A 108 17.19 -6.20 -8.33
N ALA A 109 17.79 -5.02 -8.11
CA ALA A 109 18.93 -4.90 -7.21
C ALA A 109 18.61 -5.37 -5.79
N PRO A 110 19.52 -6.07 -5.10
CA PRO A 110 19.29 -6.51 -3.74
C PRO A 110 19.29 -5.36 -2.73
N GLY A 111 18.69 -5.60 -1.57
CA GLY A 111 18.72 -4.71 -0.40
C GLY A 111 17.33 -4.46 0.19
N ASP A 112 17.25 -3.48 1.09
CA ASP A 112 15.99 -3.14 1.75
C ASP A 112 15.07 -2.31 0.86
N TYR A 113 13.77 -2.65 0.89
CA TYR A 113 12.69 -1.95 0.23
C TYR A 113 11.47 -1.81 1.13
N LEU A 114 10.72 -0.72 0.95
CA LEU A 114 9.30 -0.70 1.32
C LEU A 114 8.49 -1.22 0.13
N LEU A 115 7.55 -2.12 0.40
CA LEU A 115 6.55 -2.59 -0.57
C LEU A 115 5.20 -1.98 -0.18
N ARG A 116 4.61 -1.18 -1.06
CA ARG A 116 3.29 -0.56 -0.86
C ARG A 116 2.28 -1.29 -1.72
N ALA A 117 1.33 -1.99 -1.11
CA ALA A 117 0.19 -2.57 -1.79
C ALA A 117 -1.03 -1.67 -1.60
N GLU A 118 -1.79 -1.45 -2.67
CA GLU A 118 -2.94 -0.54 -2.68
C GLU A 118 -4.11 -1.09 -3.50
N VAL A 119 -5.31 -0.84 -2.99
CA VAL A 119 -6.56 -0.86 -3.74
C VAL A 119 -7.10 0.57 -3.84
N ILE A 120 -7.65 0.93 -5.00
CA ILE A 120 -8.46 2.15 -5.13
C ILE A 120 -9.88 1.73 -5.47
N ALA A 121 -10.84 2.01 -4.61
CA ALA A 121 -12.26 1.78 -4.86
C ALA A 121 -12.88 2.99 -5.56
N LEU A 122 -13.61 2.73 -6.64
CA LEU A 122 -14.10 3.76 -7.56
C LEU A 122 -15.63 3.95 -7.53
N HIS A 123 -16.35 3.24 -6.65
CA HIS A 123 -17.82 3.25 -6.57
C HIS A 123 -18.43 4.64 -6.28
N THR A 124 -17.64 5.59 -5.78
CA THR A 124 -18.06 6.99 -5.58
C THR A 124 -17.16 7.97 -6.34
N ALA A 125 -16.22 7.47 -7.15
CA ALA A 125 -15.20 8.26 -7.83
C ALA A 125 -15.71 9.07 -9.04
N GLY A 126 -17.02 9.04 -9.34
CA GLY A 126 -17.63 9.92 -10.34
C GLY A 126 -17.59 11.40 -9.96
N SER A 127 -17.24 11.73 -8.71
CA SER A 127 -17.03 13.08 -8.21
C SER A 127 -15.64 13.25 -7.60
N SER A 128 -15.10 14.47 -7.65
CA SER A 128 -13.79 14.78 -7.05
C SER A 128 -13.78 14.45 -5.55
N GLY A 129 -12.74 13.76 -5.10
CA GLY A 129 -12.63 13.27 -3.71
C GLY A 129 -13.40 11.99 -3.42
N GLY A 130 -14.08 11.39 -4.41
CA GLY A 130 -14.84 10.15 -4.23
C GLY A 130 -14.02 8.86 -4.28
N ALA A 131 -12.84 8.84 -4.90
CA ALA A 131 -11.99 7.64 -4.91
C ALA A 131 -11.48 7.33 -3.49
N GLN A 132 -11.60 6.06 -3.09
CA GLN A 132 -11.20 5.60 -1.76
C GLN A 132 -9.97 4.72 -1.86
N MET A 133 -8.94 5.01 -1.09
CA MET A 133 -7.62 4.42 -1.27
C MET A 133 -7.24 3.60 -0.04
N TYR A 134 -7.08 2.30 -0.23
CA TYR A 134 -6.73 1.33 0.81
C TYR A 134 -5.32 0.85 0.56
N MET A 135 -4.35 1.41 1.28
CA MET A 135 -2.95 1.01 1.15
C MET A 135 -2.34 0.55 2.47
N THR A 136 -1.32 -0.30 2.36
CA THR A 136 -0.45 -0.72 3.47
C THR A 136 0.98 -0.88 2.94
N CYS A 137 1.97 -0.58 3.78
CA CYS A 137 3.38 -0.85 3.48
C CYS A 137 3.92 -2.05 4.26
N TYR A 138 4.80 -2.80 3.61
CA TYR A 138 5.51 -3.95 4.14
C TYR A 138 7.02 -3.69 4.05
N GLN A 139 7.76 -4.20 5.03
CA GLN A 139 9.22 -4.09 5.08
C GLN A 139 9.81 -5.37 4.49
N ILE A 140 10.55 -5.25 3.38
CA ILE A 140 11.17 -6.41 2.73
C ILE A 140 12.67 -6.19 2.56
N THR A 141 13.41 -7.30 2.58
CA THR A 141 14.82 -7.33 2.16
C THR A 141 14.92 -8.26 0.97
N VAL A 142 15.23 -7.68 -0.20
CA VAL A 142 15.40 -8.41 -1.45
C VAL A 142 16.81 -9.00 -1.51
N SER A 143 16.91 -10.30 -1.75
CA SER A 143 18.18 -10.99 -2.01
C SER A 143 18.35 -11.31 -3.49
N GLY A 144 19.58 -11.60 -3.92
CA GLY A 144 19.91 -11.93 -5.31
C GLY A 144 21.13 -11.15 -5.80
N SER A 145 21.36 -11.21 -7.11
CA SER A 145 22.50 -10.57 -7.80
C SER A 145 22.07 -9.61 -8.91
N GLY A 146 20.77 -9.27 -8.95
CA GLY A 146 20.25 -8.30 -9.90
C GLY A 146 20.92 -6.93 -9.75
N THR A 147 20.87 -6.14 -10.82
CA THR A 147 21.48 -4.79 -10.87
C THR A 147 20.49 -3.73 -11.33
N TRP A 148 19.29 -4.12 -11.74
CA TRP A 148 18.28 -3.21 -12.24
C TRP A 148 17.76 -2.31 -11.13
N GLN A 149 17.64 -1.03 -11.46
CA GLN A 149 17.04 0.02 -10.64
C GLN A 149 16.15 0.86 -11.55
N PRO A 150 15.03 1.42 -11.04
CA PRO A 150 14.15 2.26 -11.84
C PRO A 150 14.89 3.52 -12.30
N SER A 151 14.64 3.92 -13.55
CA SER A 151 15.04 5.23 -14.03
C SER A 151 14.28 6.34 -13.30
N SER A 152 14.78 7.59 -13.35
CA SER A 152 14.07 8.74 -12.80
C SER A 152 12.66 8.94 -13.40
N ALA A 153 12.44 8.49 -14.65
CA ALA A 153 11.15 8.54 -15.32
C ALA A 153 10.13 7.49 -14.83
N GLU A 154 10.61 6.39 -14.24
CA GLU A 154 9.78 5.34 -13.63
C GLU A 154 9.49 5.63 -12.14
N GLN A 155 10.15 6.64 -11.57
CA GLN A 155 10.03 7.03 -10.18
C GLN A 155 9.00 8.13 -9.98
N VAL A 156 8.26 8.04 -8.87
CA VAL A 156 7.30 9.04 -8.41
C VAL A 156 7.38 9.22 -6.90
N SER A 157 6.73 10.28 -6.39
CA SER A 157 6.61 10.53 -4.95
C SER A 157 5.17 10.39 -4.49
N PHE A 158 4.97 9.90 -3.27
CA PHE A 158 3.70 9.98 -2.57
C PHE A 158 3.84 10.90 -1.35
N PRO A 159 3.03 11.97 -1.22
CA PRO A 159 2.10 12.52 -2.22
C PRO A 159 2.82 13.06 -3.48
N GLY A 160 2.07 13.20 -4.58
CA GLY A 160 2.55 13.76 -5.85
C GLY A 160 2.17 12.95 -7.09
N ALA A 161 2.25 11.62 -7.01
CA ALA A 161 1.98 10.73 -8.15
C ALA A 161 0.50 10.69 -8.58
N TYR A 162 -0.41 11.07 -7.68
CA TYR A 162 -1.85 11.12 -7.93
C TYR A 162 -2.36 12.54 -7.81
N ARG A 163 -3.27 12.91 -8.72
CA ARG A 163 -3.97 14.19 -8.73
C ARG A 163 -5.48 13.94 -8.72
N PRO A 164 -6.27 14.83 -8.11
CA PRO A 164 -7.72 14.66 -8.05
C PRO A 164 -8.40 14.49 -9.42
N ALA A 165 -7.84 15.09 -10.48
CA ALA A 165 -8.38 15.05 -11.83
C ALA A 165 -7.75 13.95 -12.71
N ASP A 166 -6.88 13.09 -12.18
CA ASP A 166 -6.34 11.97 -12.96
C ASP A 166 -7.51 11.06 -13.39
N PRO A 167 -7.53 10.56 -14.65
CA PRO A 167 -8.65 9.79 -15.17
C PRO A 167 -8.83 8.42 -14.50
N GLY A 168 -7.84 7.96 -13.73
CA GLY A 168 -7.94 6.78 -12.86
C GLY A 168 -8.39 7.09 -11.42
N ILE A 169 -8.60 8.37 -11.09
CA ILE A 169 -8.99 8.86 -9.75
C ILE A 169 -10.37 9.53 -9.80
N LEU A 170 -10.62 10.42 -10.77
CA LEU A 170 -11.96 10.94 -11.07
C LEU A 170 -12.54 10.09 -12.20
N PHE A 171 -13.30 9.07 -11.83
CA PHE A 171 -13.75 8.02 -12.75
C PHE A 171 -15.15 7.51 -12.40
N ASN A 172 -16.06 7.52 -13.38
CA ASN A 172 -17.42 7.03 -13.20
C ASN A 172 -17.56 5.57 -13.66
N ILE A 173 -17.51 4.62 -12.72
CA ILE A 173 -17.71 3.20 -13.04
C ILE A 173 -19.17 2.86 -13.40
N HIS A 174 -20.13 3.74 -13.14
CA HIS A 174 -21.55 3.50 -13.41
C HIS A 174 -21.97 3.77 -14.87
N ALA A 175 -21.02 4.24 -15.69
CA ALA A 175 -21.21 4.40 -17.13
C ALA A 175 -20.51 3.27 -17.90
N ALA A 176 -20.77 3.18 -19.19
CA ALA A 176 -19.98 2.33 -20.08
C ALA A 176 -18.52 2.83 -20.10
N VAL A 177 -17.57 1.92 -19.87
CA VAL A 177 -16.14 2.25 -19.83
C VAL A 177 -15.50 1.86 -21.15
N GLY A 178 -14.98 2.85 -21.89
CA GLY A 178 -14.19 2.62 -23.10
C GLY A 178 -12.73 2.30 -22.81
N ASN A 179 -12.18 2.91 -21.76
CA ASN A 179 -10.80 2.72 -21.31
C ASN A 179 -10.68 3.13 -19.83
N TYR A 180 -9.84 2.42 -19.08
CA TYR A 180 -9.44 2.81 -17.73
C TYR A 180 -7.92 2.84 -17.63
N VAL A 181 -7.38 3.96 -17.16
CA VAL A 181 -5.94 4.14 -16.95
C VAL A 181 -5.66 4.02 -15.45
N VAL A 182 -4.91 2.99 -15.07
CA VAL A 182 -4.47 2.82 -13.68
C VAL A 182 -3.63 4.05 -13.28
N PRO A 183 -3.93 4.72 -12.16
CA PRO A 183 -3.24 5.96 -11.78
C PRO A 183 -1.76 5.73 -11.43
N GLY A 184 -0.99 6.81 -11.46
CA GLY A 184 0.46 6.81 -11.18
C GLY A 184 1.33 6.48 -12.41
N PRO A 185 2.61 6.14 -12.20
CA PRO A 185 3.49 5.78 -13.31
C PRO A 185 3.04 4.46 -13.95
N LYS A 186 3.53 4.21 -15.17
CA LYS A 186 3.41 2.87 -15.77
C LYS A 186 4.12 1.84 -14.88
N VAL A 187 3.71 0.58 -15.00
CA VAL A 187 4.51 -0.53 -14.46
C VAL A 187 5.92 -0.43 -15.02
N ALA A 188 6.91 -0.54 -14.16
CA ALA A 188 8.32 -0.50 -14.54
C ALA A 188 8.62 -1.59 -15.58
N SER A 189 9.65 -1.37 -16.40
CA SER A 189 10.03 -2.27 -17.50
C SER A 189 10.22 -3.75 -17.11
N VAL A 190 10.55 -4.00 -15.84
CA VAL A 190 10.76 -5.34 -15.27
C VAL A 190 9.58 -5.87 -14.44
N GLY A 191 8.53 -5.07 -14.29
CA GLY A 191 7.34 -5.39 -13.51
C GLY A 191 6.31 -6.23 -14.28
N THR A 192 5.14 -6.41 -13.69
CA THR A 192 4.06 -7.24 -14.25
C THR A 192 2.74 -6.48 -14.31
N THR A 193 2.12 -6.44 -15.49
CA THR A 193 0.71 -6.02 -15.64
C THR A 193 -0.16 -7.26 -15.73
N LYS A 194 -0.99 -7.49 -14.72
CA LYS A 194 -1.97 -8.57 -14.68
C LYS A 194 -3.25 -8.15 -15.41
N LYS A 195 -3.87 -9.10 -16.10
CA LYS A 195 -5.16 -8.90 -16.74
C LYS A 195 -6.30 -9.16 -15.76
N ALA A 196 -7.12 -8.14 -15.51
CA ALA A 196 -8.29 -8.26 -14.65
C ALA A 196 -9.26 -9.34 -15.13
N GLY A 197 -9.85 -10.06 -14.17
CA GLY A 197 -10.76 -11.19 -14.40
C GLY A 197 -10.05 -12.52 -14.59
N SER A 198 -8.72 -12.57 -14.46
CA SER A 198 -7.95 -13.80 -14.60
C SER A 198 -7.96 -14.65 -13.32
N GLY A 199 -8.33 -14.08 -12.18
CA GLY A 199 -8.30 -14.74 -10.87
C GLY A 199 -6.91 -15.25 -10.50
N CYS A 200 -6.87 -16.34 -9.73
CA CYS A 200 -5.64 -17.00 -9.26
C CYS A 200 -5.65 -18.43 -9.76
N SER A 201 -4.96 -18.67 -10.86
CA SER A 201 -4.82 -20.00 -11.45
C SER A 201 -3.62 -20.78 -10.90
N SER A 202 -2.67 -20.11 -10.24
CA SER A 202 -1.43 -20.72 -9.74
C SER A 202 -0.90 -19.97 -8.52
N GLY A 203 0.20 -20.50 -7.96
CA GLY A 203 0.92 -19.87 -6.86
C GLY A 203 0.18 -19.94 -5.52
N CYS A 204 0.60 -19.09 -4.61
CA CYS A 204 0.06 -19.08 -3.25
C CYS A 204 -1.33 -18.45 -3.21
N ALA A 205 -1.65 -17.55 -4.13
CA ALA A 205 -3.00 -17.01 -4.26
C ALA A 205 -4.06 -18.09 -4.51
N SER A 206 -3.72 -19.18 -5.22
CA SER A 206 -4.65 -20.31 -5.44
C SER A 206 -4.53 -21.45 -4.43
N THR A 207 -3.34 -21.69 -3.87
CA THR A 207 -3.07 -22.90 -3.05
C THR A 207 -2.93 -22.65 -1.56
N CYS A 208 -2.48 -21.48 -1.13
CA CYS A 208 -2.25 -21.20 0.29
C CYS A 208 -3.55 -21.00 1.03
N LYS A 209 -3.64 -21.60 2.22
CA LYS A 209 -4.67 -21.21 3.17
C LYS A 209 -4.35 -19.80 3.70
N PRO A 210 -5.36 -18.95 3.94
CA PRO A 210 -5.13 -17.65 4.55
C PRO A 210 -4.32 -17.78 5.85
N GLY A 211 -3.27 -16.97 5.97
CA GLY A 211 -2.34 -17.05 7.12
C GLY A 211 -1.40 -18.26 7.15
N SER A 212 -1.44 -19.14 6.15
CA SER A 212 -0.55 -20.30 6.06
C SER A 212 0.67 -20.07 5.16
N GLY A 213 1.04 -18.81 4.90
CA GLY A 213 2.25 -18.49 4.17
C GLY A 213 3.48 -19.12 4.84
N THR A 214 4.50 -19.42 4.04
CA THR A 214 5.77 -19.95 4.54
C THR A 214 6.32 -19.00 5.60
N LYS A 215 6.50 -19.50 6.83
CA LYS A 215 7.12 -18.71 7.90
C LYS A 215 8.60 -18.58 7.58
N GLY A 216 8.97 -17.49 6.90
CA GLY A 216 10.37 -17.14 6.71
C GLY A 216 11.03 -16.75 8.03
N SER A 217 12.34 -16.95 8.13
CA SER A 217 13.12 -16.35 9.21
C SER A 217 13.06 -14.83 9.03
N VAL A 218 12.26 -14.18 9.87
CA VAL A 218 12.18 -12.73 9.93
C VAL A 218 13.59 -12.20 10.14
N ILE A 219 14.05 -11.31 9.27
CA ILE A 219 15.30 -10.60 9.51
C ILE A 219 14.98 -9.63 10.65
N PRO A 220 15.60 -9.80 11.84
CA PRO A 220 15.35 -8.89 12.94
C PRO A 220 15.71 -7.49 12.46
N ALA A 221 14.75 -6.60 12.49
CA ALA A 221 15.09 -5.20 12.50
C ALA A 221 15.50 -4.89 13.92
N THR A 222 16.68 -4.31 14.13
CA THR A 222 16.80 -3.41 15.27
C THR A 222 15.73 -2.35 15.04
N PRO A 223 14.67 -2.27 15.88
CA PRO A 223 13.87 -1.07 15.90
C PRO A 223 14.86 0.07 16.13
N ALA A 224 14.62 1.24 15.55
CA ALA A 224 15.36 2.40 16.00
C ALA A 224 15.32 2.40 17.53
N ALA A 225 16.48 2.20 18.16
CA ALA A 225 16.72 2.85 19.43
C ALA A 225 16.32 4.29 19.14
N GLY A 226 15.33 4.82 19.86
CA GLY A 226 15.00 6.25 19.80
C GLY A 226 16.33 6.98 19.79
N GLY A 227 16.60 7.67 18.67
CA GLY A 227 17.95 8.11 18.37
C GLY A 227 18.48 8.96 19.50
N GLY A 228 19.54 8.47 20.16
CA GLY A 228 20.54 9.26 20.85
C GLY A 228 20.08 10.07 22.05
N ALA A 229 20.23 9.48 23.23
CA ALA A 229 20.31 10.21 24.49
C ALA A 229 21.47 11.21 24.49
N ALA A 230 21.21 12.41 25.01
CA ALA A 230 22.20 13.21 25.72
C ALA A 230 21.50 13.89 26.91
N GLY A 231 21.88 13.50 28.12
CA GLY A 231 21.83 14.33 29.33
C GLY A 231 20.46 14.79 29.85
N GLY A 232 20.00 14.12 30.92
CA GLY A 232 19.27 14.71 32.05
C GLY A 232 18.22 15.80 31.78
N GLY A 233 16.93 15.44 31.92
CA GLY A 233 15.87 16.41 32.17
C GLY A 233 14.51 15.91 31.71
N ALA A 234 13.56 15.82 32.64
CA ALA A 234 12.15 15.57 32.34
C ALA A 234 11.61 16.71 31.43
N GLY A 235 11.37 16.39 30.15
CA GLY A 235 10.81 17.32 29.16
C GLY A 235 9.61 16.71 28.45
N ALA A 236 8.52 17.48 28.34
CA ALA A 236 7.20 17.08 27.86
C ALA A 236 7.21 16.42 26.46
N CYS A 237 6.33 15.44 26.25
CA CYS A 237 6.25 14.71 25.00
C CYS A 237 5.36 15.44 23.96
N ALA A 238 5.80 15.50 22.70
CA ALA A 238 5.12 16.22 21.60
C ALA A 238 5.05 15.39 20.29
N GLN A 239 3.93 15.50 19.58
CA GLN A 239 3.60 14.81 18.32
C GLN A 239 4.08 15.59 17.09
N ARG A 240 4.55 14.93 16.03
CA ARG A 240 5.03 15.60 14.81
C ARG A 240 3.88 16.16 13.98
N GLN A 241 4.18 17.02 13.01
CA GLN A 241 3.18 17.49 12.03
C GLN A 241 2.53 16.29 11.35
N TYR A 242 1.20 16.31 11.30
CA TYR A 242 0.29 15.28 10.83
C TYR A 242 0.16 14.02 11.70
N GLU A 243 0.76 13.97 12.90
CA GLU A 243 0.53 12.89 13.86
C GLU A 243 -0.72 13.15 14.71
N GLN A 244 -1.34 12.08 15.23
CA GLN A 244 -2.49 12.18 16.13
C GLN A 244 -2.05 12.79 17.46
N CYS A 245 -2.79 13.79 17.92
CA CYS A 245 -2.56 14.49 19.18
C CYS A 245 -3.82 14.51 20.07
N GLY A 246 -4.89 13.84 19.66
CA GLY A 246 -6.14 13.76 20.41
C GLY A 246 -7.17 12.85 19.73
N GLY A 247 -8.33 12.72 20.37
CA GLY A 247 -9.40 11.81 19.96
C GLY A 247 -9.87 10.94 21.12
N GLY A 248 -11.12 10.47 21.07
CA GLY A 248 -11.79 9.80 22.20
C GLY A 248 -11.10 8.55 22.75
N SER A 249 -10.20 7.92 22.00
CA SER A 249 -9.41 6.76 22.42
C SER A 249 -7.90 7.02 22.48
N TRP A 250 -7.48 8.29 22.36
CA TRP A 250 -6.07 8.66 22.29
C TRP A 250 -5.41 8.64 23.67
N THR A 251 -4.32 7.86 23.82
CA THR A 251 -3.53 7.75 25.06
C THR A 251 -2.10 8.27 24.90
N GLY A 252 -1.75 8.81 23.72
CA GLY A 252 -0.44 9.37 23.45
C GLY A 252 -0.34 10.85 23.82
N CYS A 253 0.74 11.48 23.39
CA CYS A 253 0.99 12.89 23.68
C CYS A 253 -0.06 13.80 23.04
N THR A 254 -0.47 14.83 23.78
CA THR A 254 -1.50 15.79 23.34
C THR A 254 -0.92 17.13 22.88
N THR A 255 0.39 17.33 23.05
CA THR A 255 1.08 18.50 22.51
C THR A 255 1.68 18.19 21.14
N CYS A 256 1.84 19.23 20.32
CA CYS A 256 2.39 19.13 18.98
C CYS A 256 3.79 19.76 18.92
N GLN A 257 4.60 19.32 17.96
CA GLN A 257 5.91 19.91 17.68
C GLN A 257 5.77 21.41 17.39
N GLU A 258 6.82 22.16 17.70
CA GLU A 258 6.85 23.61 17.50
C GLU A 258 6.42 24.00 16.08
N GLY A 259 5.55 25.01 15.99
CA GLY A 259 4.99 25.49 14.72
C GLY A 259 3.71 24.78 14.25
N THR A 260 3.19 23.81 15.00
CA THR A 260 1.92 23.12 14.69
C THR A 260 0.95 23.15 15.87
N THR A 261 -0.35 23.01 15.60
CA THR A 261 -1.40 23.00 16.62
C THR A 261 -2.23 21.73 16.53
N CYS A 262 -2.59 21.16 17.69
CA CYS A 262 -3.50 20.02 17.72
C CYS A 262 -4.91 20.47 17.32
N ARG A 263 -5.40 20.02 16.16
CA ARG A 263 -6.73 20.35 15.67
C ARG A 263 -7.63 19.12 15.66
N ASP A 264 -8.82 19.26 16.20
CA ASP A 264 -9.88 18.29 16.00
C ASP A 264 -10.28 18.27 14.52
N VAL A 265 -10.22 17.10 13.92
CA VAL A 265 -10.51 16.87 12.49
C VAL A 265 -11.63 15.85 12.31
N SER A 266 -12.17 15.29 13.40
CA SER A 266 -13.26 14.31 13.34
C SER A 266 -14.11 14.35 14.62
N ASN A 267 -14.68 15.52 14.95
CA ASN A 267 -15.65 15.72 16.03
C ASN A 267 -15.34 14.94 17.32
N GLY A 268 -14.11 15.08 17.83
CA GLY A 268 -13.66 14.46 19.07
C GLY A 268 -13.18 13.01 18.95
N PHE A 269 -13.29 12.36 17.79
CA PHE A 269 -12.75 11.01 17.57
C PHE A 269 -11.28 11.01 17.14
N TYR A 270 -10.83 12.08 16.47
CA TYR A 270 -9.47 12.19 15.94
C TYR A 270 -9.03 13.65 15.89
N SER A 271 -7.87 13.94 16.49
CA SER A 271 -7.22 15.25 16.42
C SER A 271 -5.79 15.10 15.93
N GLN A 272 -5.33 16.01 15.08
CA GLN A 272 -4.06 15.93 14.38
C GLN A 272 -3.26 17.22 14.52
N CYS A 273 -1.92 17.11 14.64
CA CYS A 273 -1.03 18.28 14.58
C CYS A 273 -0.99 18.84 13.16
N VAL A 274 -1.43 20.08 12.97
CA VAL A 274 -1.40 20.76 11.66
C VAL A 274 -0.90 22.19 11.79
#